data_AF-A0A7L1P251-F1
#
_entry.id   AF-A0A7L1P251-F1
#
_cell.length_a   1.000
_cell.length_b   1.000
_cell.length_c   1.000
_cell.angle_alpha   90.00
_cell.angle_beta   90.00
_cell.angle_gamma   90.00
#
_symmetry.space_group_name_H-M   'P 1'
#
loop_
_entity.id
_entity.type
_entity.pdbx_description
1 polymer ?
#
loop_
_entity_poly.entity_id
_entity_poly.type
_entity_poly.pdbx_seq_one_letter_code
_entity_poly.pdbx_strand_id
1 'polypeptide(L)'
;MPRYAQLVMGPAGSGKSTYCSTMVQHCEALGRSVQVVNLDPAAEFFSYPVTADIRELIEVDDVMEDESLRFGPNGGLVFCMEYFANNFNWLEESLGHVEDDYILFDCPGQIELYTHLPVMKQLVEQLQQWEFRVCGVFLVDSQFMVESFKFLSGILAALSAMISLEIPQINVMTKMDLLSKKAKKEIEKYLDPDMYSVIEDSTNILKSNRFKKLTKSICGLIDDYGMVRFLPFDRSDDESINIVLQHIDFTIQYGEDLEFKEPKECEEDKSALVGEYFQDRVDE
;
A
#
# COMPACT_ATOMS: atom_id res chain seq x y z
N MET A 1 14.01 -13.50 -11.23
CA MET A 1 13.17 -12.35 -11.66
C MET A 1 12.97 -11.40 -10.47
N PRO A 2 12.77 -10.07 -10.66
CA PRO A 2 12.64 -9.14 -9.54
C PRO A 2 11.41 -9.48 -8.67
N ARG A 3 11.52 -9.27 -7.35
CA ARG A 3 10.39 -9.40 -6.43
C ARG A 3 9.73 -8.03 -6.24
N TYR A 4 8.46 -8.01 -5.86
CA TYR A 4 7.66 -6.79 -5.81
C TYR A 4 7.03 -6.62 -4.43
N ALA A 5 7.16 -5.43 -3.86
CA ALA A 5 6.64 -5.12 -2.52
C ALA A 5 5.80 -3.85 -2.54
N GLN A 6 4.59 -3.94 -1.99
CA GLN A 6 3.80 -2.78 -1.58
C GLN A 6 3.88 -2.62 -0.07
N LEU A 7 4.41 -1.49 0.40
CA LEU A 7 4.33 -1.11 1.81
C LEU A 7 3.02 -0.33 2.02
N VAL A 8 2.01 -0.99 2.58
CA VAL A 8 0.71 -0.37 2.83
C VAL A 8 0.78 0.40 4.15
N MET A 9 0.74 1.73 4.05
CA MET A 9 1.01 2.66 5.15
C MET A 9 -0.14 3.64 5.33
N GLY A 10 -0.16 4.30 6.48
CA GLY A 10 -1.07 5.40 6.75
C GLY A 10 -1.68 5.34 8.15
N PRO A 11 -2.38 6.41 8.57
CA PRO A 11 -2.88 6.54 9.93
C PRO A 11 -3.78 5.39 10.37
N ALA A 12 -3.88 5.19 11.69
CA ALA A 12 -4.82 4.25 12.27
C ALA A 12 -6.25 4.54 11.77
N GLY A 13 -6.95 3.48 11.36
CA GLY A 13 -8.29 3.61 10.79
C GLY A 13 -8.35 4.06 9.32
N SER A 14 -7.23 4.26 8.61
CA SER A 14 -7.24 4.55 7.17
C SER A 14 -7.72 3.38 6.30
N GLY A 15 -7.76 2.16 6.85
CA GLY A 15 -8.24 0.97 6.15
C GLY A 15 -7.16 0.13 5.48
N LYS A 16 -5.94 0.08 6.02
CA LYS A 16 -4.80 -0.71 5.50
C LYS A 16 -5.13 -2.20 5.31
N SER A 17 -5.53 -2.89 6.37
CA SER A 17 -5.92 -4.31 6.29
C SER A 17 -7.11 -4.54 5.34
N THR A 18 -8.08 -3.61 5.30
CA THR A 18 -9.18 -3.68 4.33
C THR A 18 -8.68 -3.53 2.89
N TYR A 19 -7.76 -2.61 2.64
CA TYR A 19 -7.11 -2.44 1.34
C TYR A 19 -6.37 -3.72 0.93
N CYS A 20 -5.60 -4.33 1.82
CA CYS A 20 -4.92 -5.60 1.57
C CYS A 20 -5.92 -6.70 1.19
N SER A 21 -7.01 -6.84 1.96
CA SER A 21 -8.07 -7.82 1.67
C SER A 21 -8.71 -7.61 0.29
N THR A 22 -9.02 -6.36 -0.07
CA THR A 22 -9.63 -6.03 -1.35
C THR A 22 -8.65 -6.24 -2.50
N MET A 23 -7.38 -5.88 -2.32
CA MET A 23 -6.36 -6.04 -3.35
C MET A 23 -6.05 -7.51 -3.63
N VAL A 24 -5.98 -8.35 -2.61
CA VAL A 24 -5.82 -9.81 -2.77
C VAL A 24 -6.97 -10.37 -3.60
N GLN A 25 -8.22 -10.09 -3.22
CA GLN A 25 -9.41 -10.59 -3.95
C GLN A 25 -9.45 -10.11 -5.41
N HIS A 26 -9.11 -8.84 -5.64
CA HIS A 26 -9.07 -8.27 -6.99
C HIS A 26 -7.96 -8.91 -7.85
N CYS A 27 -6.76 -9.09 -7.30
CA CYS A 27 -5.66 -9.75 -7.99
C CYS A 27 -5.95 -11.24 -8.28
N GLU A 28 -6.56 -11.97 -7.34
CA GLU A 28 -7.00 -13.34 -7.54
C GLU A 28 -8.00 -13.44 -8.70
N ALA A 29 -8.96 -12.51 -8.80
CA ALA A 29 -9.90 -12.44 -9.90
C ALA A 29 -9.24 -12.16 -11.26
N LEU A 30 -8.10 -11.46 -11.27
CA LEU A 30 -7.25 -11.23 -12.44
C LEU A 30 -6.29 -12.40 -12.74
N GLY A 31 -6.30 -13.47 -11.93
CA GLY A 31 -5.38 -14.60 -12.05
C GLY A 31 -3.94 -14.29 -11.61
N ARG A 32 -3.76 -13.24 -10.79
CA ARG A 32 -2.46 -12.84 -10.23
C ARG A 32 -2.35 -13.33 -8.79
N SER A 33 -1.22 -13.96 -8.46
CA SER A 33 -0.93 -14.39 -7.09
C SER A 33 -0.32 -13.23 -6.31
N VAL A 34 -0.95 -12.86 -5.20
CA VAL A 34 -0.47 -11.83 -4.29
C VAL A 34 -0.48 -12.39 -2.88
N GLN A 35 0.61 -12.18 -2.16
CA GLN A 35 0.80 -12.62 -0.78
C GLN A 35 0.68 -11.43 0.16
N VAL A 36 0.31 -11.69 1.42
CA VAL A 36 0.25 -10.64 2.45
C VAL A 36 1.12 -11.03 3.62
N VAL A 37 1.91 -10.06 4.09
CA VAL A 37 2.68 -10.12 5.33
C VAL A 37 2.08 -9.12 6.30
N ASN A 38 1.75 -9.59 7.51
CA ASN A 38 1.36 -8.70 8.59
C ASN A 38 2.59 -8.19 9.33
N LEU A 39 2.75 -6.88 9.38
CA LEU A 39 3.75 -6.18 10.20
C LEU A 39 3.13 -5.37 11.34
N ASP A 40 1.82 -5.47 11.58
CA ASP A 40 1.17 -4.86 12.73
C ASP A 40 1.08 -5.85 13.92
N PRO A 41 1.92 -5.69 14.96
CA PRO A 41 1.92 -6.58 16.12
C PRO A 41 0.73 -6.34 17.07
N ALA A 42 -0.12 -5.35 16.79
CA ALA A 42 -1.37 -5.09 17.50
C ALA A 42 -2.62 -5.53 16.70
N ALA A 43 -2.45 -6.21 15.57
CA ALA A 43 -3.57 -6.67 14.77
C ALA A 43 -4.35 -7.82 15.45
N GLU A 44 -5.68 -7.73 15.44
CA GLU A 44 -6.56 -8.71 16.08
C GLU A 44 -7.13 -9.76 15.10
N PHE A 45 -7.53 -9.33 13.90
CA PHE A 45 -8.26 -10.17 12.94
C PHE A 45 -7.90 -9.85 11.48
N PHE A 46 -7.73 -10.90 10.68
CA PHE A 46 -7.49 -10.81 9.24
C PHE A 46 -8.62 -11.49 8.45
N SER A 47 -8.98 -10.90 7.31
CA SER A 47 -9.96 -11.45 6.36
C SER A 47 -9.31 -12.13 5.15
N TYR A 48 -8.00 -12.38 5.21
CA TYR A 48 -7.18 -12.92 4.12
C TYR A 48 -6.09 -13.84 4.69
N PRO A 49 -5.56 -14.78 3.88
CA PRO A 49 -4.41 -15.58 4.28
C PRO A 49 -3.17 -14.69 4.41
N VAL A 50 -2.42 -14.89 5.50
CA VAL A 50 -1.17 -14.19 5.78
C VAL A 50 -0.03 -15.19 5.63
N THR A 51 1.00 -14.84 4.86
CA THR A 51 2.19 -15.68 4.65
C THR A 51 3.12 -15.62 5.85
N ALA A 52 3.30 -14.43 6.42
CA ALA A 52 4.13 -14.21 7.60
C ALA A 52 3.46 -13.19 8.52
N ASP A 53 3.42 -13.48 9.80
CA ASP A 53 2.77 -12.65 10.80
C ASP A 53 3.76 -12.28 11.90
N ILE A 54 4.06 -10.98 12.03
CA ILE A 54 5.01 -10.45 13.03
C ILE A 54 4.67 -10.89 14.46
N ARG A 55 3.40 -11.23 14.74
CA ARG A 55 2.95 -11.72 16.05
C ARG A 55 3.61 -13.05 16.43
N GLU A 56 4.00 -13.86 15.45
CA GLU A 56 4.79 -15.09 15.70
C GLU A 56 6.21 -14.79 16.21
N LEU A 57 6.72 -13.58 15.94
CA LEU A 57 8.00 -13.10 16.43
C LEU A 57 7.86 -12.33 17.74
N ILE A 58 6.90 -11.39 17.80
CA ILE A 58 6.65 -10.54 18.97
C ILE A 58 5.24 -9.92 18.95
N GLU A 59 4.52 -10.02 20.07
CA GLU A 59 3.19 -9.40 20.26
C GLU A 59 3.28 -8.17 21.19
N VAL A 60 2.43 -7.17 20.95
CA VAL A 60 2.40 -5.95 21.78
C VAL A 60 1.92 -6.25 23.20
N ASP A 61 0.95 -7.16 23.35
CA ASP A 61 0.38 -7.52 24.64
C ASP A 61 1.44 -8.16 25.55
N ASP A 62 2.25 -9.09 25.03
CA ASP A 62 3.37 -9.71 25.77
C ASP A 62 4.37 -8.67 26.28
N VAL A 63 4.70 -7.67 25.45
CA VAL A 63 5.63 -6.59 25.81
C VAL A 63 5.03 -5.65 26.86
N MET A 64 3.71 -5.42 26.81
CA MET A 64 3.01 -4.58 27.77
C MET A 64 2.80 -5.26 29.12
N GLU A 65 2.64 -6.59 29.14
CA GLU A 65 2.50 -7.39 30.36
C GLU A 65 3.83 -7.60 31.11
N ASP A 66 4.98 -7.38 30.45
CA ASP A 66 6.29 -7.45 31.09
C ASP A 66 6.47 -6.35 32.15
N GLU A 67 6.42 -6.77 33.43
CA GLU A 67 6.56 -5.90 34.60
C GLU A 67 7.92 -5.16 34.68
N SER A 68 8.94 -5.64 33.95
CA SER A 68 10.28 -5.03 33.90
C SER A 68 10.36 -3.85 32.94
N LEU A 69 9.57 -3.87 31.86
CA LEU A 69 9.58 -2.85 30.81
C LEU A 69 8.58 -1.73 31.07
N ARG A 70 7.39 -2.06 31.59
CA ARG A 70 6.31 -1.10 31.93
C ARG A 70 5.98 -0.13 30.79
N PHE A 71 5.97 -0.62 29.56
CA PHE A 71 5.62 0.21 28.41
C PHE A 71 4.11 0.45 28.33
N GLY A 72 3.72 1.64 27.85
CA GLY A 72 2.37 1.88 27.37
C GLY A 72 2.18 1.40 25.92
N PRO A 73 0.96 1.42 25.35
CA PRO A 73 0.67 0.85 24.04
C PRO A 73 1.59 1.32 22.90
N ASN A 74 1.84 2.64 22.80
CA ASN A 74 2.74 3.16 21.78
C ASN A 74 4.21 2.82 22.05
N GLY A 75 4.62 2.71 23.31
CA GLY A 75 5.98 2.31 23.69
C GLY A 75 6.24 0.83 23.38
N GLY A 76 5.26 -0.02 23.67
CA GLY A 76 5.28 -1.44 23.33
C GLY A 76 5.40 -1.65 21.82
N LEU A 77 4.60 -0.94 21.03
CA LEU A 77 4.69 -1.00 19.58
C LEU A 77 6.07 -0.60 19.05
N VAL A 78 6.63 0.52 19.53
CA VAL A 78 7.98 0.94 19.12
C VAL A 78 9.01 -0.14 19.45
N PHE A 79 8.92 -0.74 20.63
CA PHE A 79 9.79 -1.85 21.01
C PHE A 79 9.62 -3.07 20.09
N CYS A 80 8.39 -3.47 19.77
CA CYS A 80 8.12 -4.57 18.82
C CYS A 80 8.78 -4.31 17.46
N MET A 81 8.65 -3.08 16.96
CA MET A 81 9.22 -2.68 15.67
C MET A 81 10.76 -2.62 15.71
N GLU A 82 11.36 -2.15 16.80
CA GLU A 82 12.82 -2.20 16.99
C GLU A 82 13.33 -3.63 17.13
N TYR A 83 12.60 -4.51 17.81
CA TYR A 83 12.93 -5.93 17.91
C TYR A 83 12.87 -6.59 16.54
N PHE A 84 11.84 -6.31 15.75
CA PHE A 84 11.71 -6.76 14.36
C PHE A 84 12.87 -6.28 13.48
N ALA A 85 13.28 -5.02 13.60
CA ALA A 85 14.42 -4.46 12.86
C ALA A 85 15.74 -5.18 13.14
N ASN A 86 15.91 -5.75 14.34
CA ASN A 86 17.08 -6.54 14.72
C ASN A 86 16.98 -8.00 14.25
N ASN A 87 15.83 -8.45 13.75
CA ASN A 87 15.54 -9.83 13.41
C ASN A 87 14.97 -9.99 11.98
N PHE A 88 15.42 -9.19 11.01
CA PHE A 88 14.96 -9.31 9.61
C PHE A 88 15.20 -10.69 8.99
N ASN A 89 16.15 -11.47 9.50
CA ASN A 89 16.36 -12.85 9.07
C ASN A 89 15.10 -13.71 9.24
N TRP A 90 14.28 -13.47 10.28
CA TRP A 90 13.00 -14.14 10.45
C TRP A 90 12.09 -13.87 9.24
N LEU A 91 12.01 -12.62 8.79
CA LEU A 91 11.20 -12.25 7.63
C LEU A 91 11.77 -12.88 6.35
N GLU A 92 13.09 -12.87 6.16
CA GLU A 92 13.74 -13.50 5.01
C GLU A 92 13.41 -15.00 4.92
N GLU A 93 13.49 -15.72 6.05
CA GLU A 93 13.15 -17.13 6.15
C GLU A 93 11.67 -17.38 5.87
N SER A 94 10.77 -16.54 6.41
CA SER A 94 9.33 -16.66 6.19
C SER A 94 8.93 -16.36 4.74
N LEU A 95 9.59 -15.40 4.09
CA LEU A 95 9.34 -15.04 2.69
C LEU A 95 9.93 -16.05 1.70
N GLY A 96 11.00 -16.75 2.09
CA GLY A 96 11.74 -17.65 1.23
C GLY A 96 12.27 -17.00 -0.05
N HIS A 97 12.68 -17.84 -1.01
CA HIS A 97 13.18 -17.43 -2.32
C HIS A 97 12.23 -17.93 -3.42
N VAL A 98 11.10 -17.23 -3.56
CA VAL A 98 10.15 -17.47 -4.65
C VAL A 98 10.29 -16.35 -5.67
N GLU A 99 10.52 -16.73 -6.93
CA GLU A 99 10.58 -15.77 -8.04
C GLU A 99 9.18 -15.24 -8.39
N ASP A 100 9.10 -14.00 -8.87
CA ASP A 100 7.84 -13.29 -9.23
C ASP A 100 6.87 -13.06 -8.06
N ASP A 101 7.39 -13.00 -6.83
CA ASP A 101 6.60 -12.67 -5.66
C ASP A 101 6.05 -11.24 -5.71
N TYR A 102 4.74 -11.13 -5.52
CA TYR A 102 4.07 -9.86 -5.27
C TYR A 102 3.56 -9.86 -3.84
N ILE A 103 4.15 -9.04 -2.98
CA ILE A 103 3.89 -9.05 -1.54
C ILE A 103 3.32 -7.72 -1.09
N LEU A 104 2.20 -7.77 -0.37
CA LEU A 104 1.63 -6.65 0.37
C LEU A 104 2.09 -6.73 1.82
N PHE A 105 2.72 -5.68 2.32
CA PHE A 105 3.04 -5.54 3.73
C PHE A 105 1.98 -4.67 4.40
N ASP A 106 1.14 -5.28 5.23
CA ASP A 106 0.18 -4.56 6.06
C ASP A 106 0.92 -3.99 7.27
N CYS A 107 1.22 -2.69 7.23
CA CYS A 107 2.06 -2.06 8.23
C CYS A 107 1.23 -1.47 9.39
N PRO A 108 1.84 -1.19 10.57
CA PRO A 108 1.12 -0.63 11.72
C PRO A 108 0.40 0.70 11.46
N GLY A 109 -0.58 1.05 12.31
CA GLY A 109 -1.34 2.29 12.17
C GLY A 109 -0.65 3.59 12.61
N GLN A 110 0.46 3.49 13.32
CA GLN A 110 1.10 4.60 14.01
C GLN A 110 2.06 5.29 13.04
N ILE A 111 1.69 6.52 12.64
CA ILE A 111 2.40 7.24 11.58
C ILE A 111 3.84 7.60 11.96
N GLU A 112 4.13 7.71 13.25
CA GLU A 112 5.44 8.05 13.80
C GLU A 112 6.51 7.03 13.39
N LEU A 113 6.11 5.78 13.10
CA LEU A 113 6.99 4.72 12.59
C LEU A 113 7.54 5.03 11.19
N TYR A 114 6.84 5.83 10.40
CA TYR A 114 7.24 6.21 9.04
C TYR A 114 7.89 7.59 8.95
N THR A 115 7.77 8.42 9.99
CA THR A 115 8.25 9.82 9.96
C THR A 115 9.38 10.12 10.93
N HIS A 116 9.51 9.38 12.04
CA HIS A 116 10.45 9.72 13.12
C HIS A 116 11.38 8.57 13.50
N LEU A 117 10.98 7.33 13.23
CA LEU A 117 11.76 6.15 13.59
C LEU A 117 12.43 5.53 12.35
N PRO A 118 13.68 5.06 12.46
CA PRO A 118 14.42 4.53 11.32
C PRO A 118 13.96 3.12 10.91
N VAL A 119 13.14 2.43 11.71
CA VAL A 119 12.78 1.03 11.50
C VAL A 119 12.22 0.76 10.11
N MET A 120 11.26 1.57 9.66
CA MET A 120 10.65 1.36 8.34
C MET A 120 11.60 1.69 7.20
N LYS A 121 12.51 2.65 7.39
CA LYS A 121 13.58 2.93 6.43
C LYS A 121 14.56 1.75 6.33
N GLN A 122 14.94 1.17 7.47
CA GLN A 122 15.79 -0.03 7.51
C GLN A 122 15.12 -1.22 6.82
N LEU A 123 13.81 -1.41 7.02
CA LEU A 123 13.06 -2.44 6.31
C LEU A 123 13.10 -2.23 4.79
N VAL A 124 12.88 -1.00 4.33
CA VAL A 124 12.98 -0.65 2.90
C VAL A 124 14.35 -0.98 2.34
N GLU A 125 15.42 -0.54 3.02
CA GLU A 125 16.81 -0.80 2.62
C GLU A 125 17.09 -2.31 2.56
N GLN A 126 16.56 -3.08 3.52
CA GLN A 126 16.70 -4.53 3.56
C GLN A 126 15.94 -5.21 2.42
N LEU A 127 14.69 -4.82 2.14
CA LEU A 127 13.90 -5.33 1.02
C LEU A 127 14.61 -5.05 -0.32
N GLN A 128 15.18 -3.86 -0.49
CA GLN A 128 15.96 -3.52 -1.69
C GLN A 128 17.24 -4.37 -1.82
N GLN A 129 17.91 -4.71 -0.72
CA GLN A 129 19.04 -5.64 -0.73
C GLN A 129 18.63 -7.06 -1.14
N TRP A 130 17.40 -7.47 -0.81
CA TRP A 130 16.79 -8.72 -1.28
C TRP A 130 16.16 -8.61 -2.68
N GLU A 131 16.57 -7.59 -3.46
CA GLU A 131 16.16 -7.36 -4.86
C GLU A 131 14.65 -7.09 -5.05
N PHE A 132 13.97 -6.58 -4.02
CA PHE A 132 12.60 -6.11 -4.17
C PHE A 132 12.53 -4.73 -4.83
N ARG A 133 11.60 -4.59 -5.78
CA ARG A 133 11.08 -3.29 -6.22
C ARG A 133 9.98 -2.87 -5.25
N VAL A 134 10.27 -1.86 -4.44
CA VAL A 134 9.39 -1.40 -3.34
C VAL A 134 8.64 -0.14 -3.73
N CYS A 135 7.32 -0.13 -3.49
CA CYS A 135 6.47 1.06 -3.58
C CYS A 135 5.70 1.26 -2.28
N GLY A 136 5.68 2.49 -1.78
CA GLY A 136 4.86 2.88 -0.66
C GLY A 136 3.43 3.20 -1.11
N VAL A 137 2.42 2.64 -0.43
CA VAL A 137 1.02 2.98 -0.65
C VAL A 137 0.52 3.70 0.60
N PHE A 138 0.40 5.03 0.53
CA PHE A 138 0.02 5.85 1.67
C PHE A 138 -1.48 6.13 1.65
N LEU A 139 -2.21 5.47 2.56
CA LEU A 139 -3.66 5.53 2.67
C LEU A 139 -4.10 6.66 3.61
N VAL A 140 -5.05 7.47 3.15
CA VAL A 140 -5.71 8.50 3.95
C VAL A 140 -7.22 8.33 3.83
N ASP A 141 -7.93 8.36 4.96
CA ASP A 141 -9.40 8.27 4.95
C ASP A 141 -10.00 9.58 4.41
N SER A 142 -10.80 9.43 3.36
CA SER A 142 -11.42 10.53 2.63
C SER A 142 -12.33 11.42 3.50
N GLN A 143 -12.91 10.91 4.58
CA GLN A 143 -13.72 11.72 5.50
C GLN A 143 -12.89 12.80 6.22
N PHE A 144 -11.59 12.57 6.42
CA PHE A 144 -10.70 13.58 6.96
C PHE A 144 -10.28 14.61 5.90
N MET A 145 -10.39 14.30 4.61
CA MET A 145 -9.91 15.17 3.52
C MET A 145 -10.95 16.17 3.02
N VAL A 146 -12.17 16.19 3.60
CA VAL A 146 -13.26 17.09 3.18
C VAL A 146 -12.98 18.57 3.50
N GLU A 147 -12.16 18.84 4.53
CA GLU A 147 -11.82 20.21 4.94
C GLU A 147 -10.42 20.59 4.48
N SER A 148 -10.25 21.81 3.95
CA SER A 148 -9.00 22.27 3.33
C SER A 148 -7.77 22.19 4.26
N PHE A 149 -7.92 22.48 5.55
CA PHE A 149 -6.82 22.37 6.51
C PHE A 149 -6.41 20.93 6.77
N LYS A 150 -7.39 20.04 6.89
CA LYS A 150 -7.13 18.61 7.09
C LYS A 150 -6.53 17.99 5.83
N PHE A 151 -6.98 18.41 4.65
CA PHE A 151 -6.37 18.07 3.37
C PHE A 151 -4.89 18.46 3.32
N LEU A 152 -4.57 19.71 3.69
CA LEU A 152 -3.19 20.19 3.74
C LEU A 152 -2.33 19.40 4.75
N SER A 153 -2.89 19.09 5.93
CA SER A 153 -2.21 18.22 6.91
C SER A 153 -1.96 16.82 6.37
N GLY A 154 -2.92 16.23 5.65
CA GLY A 154 -2.78 14.93 5.00
C GLY A 154 -1.67 14.92 3.94
N ILE A 155 -1.59 15.97 3.11
CA ILE A 155 -0.49 16.13 2.15
C ILE A 155 0.86 16.20 2.86
N LEU A 156 0.98 17.02 3.91
CA LEU A 156 2.24 17.17 4.63
C LEU A 156 2.68 15.87 5.32
N ALA A 157 1.74 15.10 5.86
CA ALA A 157 2.03 13.79 6.44
C ALA A 157 2.53 12.80 5.36
N ALA A 158 1.85 12.75 4.21
CA ALA A 158 2.25 11.92 3.08
C ALA A 158 3.64 12.29 2.54
N LEU A 159 3.93 13.59 2.40
CA LEU A 159 5.24 14.10 2.01
C LEU A 159 6.33 13.73 3.02
N SER A 160 6.02 13.85 4.30
CA SER A 160 6.97 13.50 5.36
C SER A 160 7.35 12.03 5.30
N ALA A 161 6.39 11.13 5.07
CA ALA A 161 6.63 9.70 4.90
C ALA A 161 7.47 9.42 3.63
N MET A 162 7.10 10.05 2.51
CA MET A 162 7.81 9.90 1.23
C MET A 162 9.29 10.30 1.34
N ILE A 163 9.57 11.45 1.98
CA ILE A 163 10.95 11.92 2.20
C ILE A 163 11.71 11.00 3.17
N SER A 164 11.05 10.52 4.22
CA SER A 164 11.70 9.68 5.23
C SER A 164 12.08 8.29 4.70
N LEU A 165 11.24 7.70 3.85
CA LEU A 165 11.45 6.35 3.31
C LEU A 165 12.23 6.31 2.00
N GLU A 166 12.35 7.44 1.30
CA GLU A 166 13.16 7.58 0.07
C GLU A 166 12.77 6.58 -1.05
N ILE A 167 11.48 6.23 -1.13
CA ILE A 167 10.91 5.34 -2.15
C ILE A 167 9.78 6.00 -2.94
N PRO A 168 9.46 5.51 -4.14
CA PRO A 168 8.24 5.89 -4.83
C PRO A 168 7.02 5.62 -3.95
N GLN A 169 6.13 6.60 -3.85
CA GLN A 169 4.93 6.51 -3.01
C GLN A 169 3.68 6.93 -3.79
N ILE A 170 2.66 6.08 -3.78
CA ILE A 170 1.32 6.37 -4.29
C ILE A 170 0.43 6.74 -3.11
N ASN A 171 -0.21 7.92 -3.19
CA ASN A 171 -1.13 8.37 -2.16
C ASN A 171 -2.55 7.99 -2.56
N VAL A 172 -3.31 7.41 -1.65
CA VAL A 172 -4.63 6.87 -1.92
C VAL A 172 -5.63 7.42 -0.90
N MET A 173 -6.75 7.93 -1.39
CA MET A 173 -7.90 8.29 -0.56
C MET A 173 -8.86 7.11 -0.46
N THR A 174 -8.97 6.54 0.72
CA THR A 174 -9.83 5.37 0.98
C THR A 174 -11.23 5.78 1.43
N LYS A 175 -12.12 4.78 1.50
CA LYS A 175 -13.51 4.90 1.99
C LYS A 175 -14.36 5.87 1.17
N MET A 176 -14.06 5.99 -0.13
CA MET A 176 -14.83 6.85 -1.03
C MET A 176 -16.30 6.41 -1.11
N ASP A 177 -16.61 5.13 -0.86
CA ASP A 177 -17.97 4.59 -0.73
C ASP A 177 -18.79 5.24 0.38
N LEU A 178 -18.14 5.66 1.47
CA LEU A 178 -18.81 6.21 2.65
C LEU A 178 -19.18 7.68 2.53
N LEU A 179 -18.74 8.36 1.46
CA LEU A 179 -18.98 9.78 1.28
C LEU A 179 -20.36 10.07 0.69
N SER A 180 -21.01 11.09 1.25
CA SER A 180 -22.22 11.66 0.63
C SER A 180 -21.90 12.27 -0.75
N LYS A 181 -22.89 12.36 -1.64
CA LYS A 181 -22.74 13.00 -2.96
C LYS A 181 -22.16 14.43 -2.88
N LYS A 182 -22.54 15.17 -1.83
CA LYS A 182 -22.01 16.51 -1.58
C LYS A 182 -20.52 16.47 -1.22
N ALA A 183 -20.12 15.56 -0.32
CA ALA A 183 -18.73 15.41 0.09
C ALA A 183 -17.84 14.90 -1.06
N LYS A 184 -18.32 13.96 -1.89
CA LYS A 184 -17.61 13.52 -3.10
C LYS A 184 -17.26 14.70 -4.01
N LYS A 185 -18.22 15.59 -4.27
CA LYS A 185 -18.00 16.79 -5.09
C LYS A 185 -16.99 17.77 -4.49
N GLU A 186 -16.92 17.87 -3.16
CA GLU A 186 -15.89 18.69 -2.50
C GLU A 186 -14.50 18.06 -2.63
N ILE A 187 -14.39 16.73 -2.48
CA ILE A 187 -13.13 16.01 -2.63
C ILE A 187 -12.65 15.97 -4.08
N GLU A 188 -13.54 15.95 -5.08
CA GLU A 188 -13.18 16.05 -6.49
C GLU A 188 -12.31 17.28 -6.79
N LYS A 189 -12.51 18.39 -6.06
CA LYS A 189 -11.67 19.60 -6.17
C LYS A 189 -10.23 19.37 -5.68
N TYR A 190 -10.02 18.37 -4.83
CA TYR A 190 -8.75 18.02 -4.22
C TYR A 190 -8.03 16.85 -4.93
N LEU A 191 -8.71 16.14 -5.83
CA LEU A 191 -8.11 15.06 -6.65
C LEU A 191 -7.25 15.59 -7.80
N ASP A 192 -7.57 16.80 -8.27
CA ASP A 192 -6.74 17.58 -9.19
C ASP A 192 -6.62 19.00 -8.63
N PRO A 193 -5.82 19.18 -7.57
CA PRO A 193 -5.82 20.41 -6.80
C PRO A 193 -5.15 21.53 -7.59
N ASP A 194 -5.93 22.48 -8.10
CA ASP A 194 -5.41 23.83 -8.28
C ASP A 194 -5.20 24.41 -6.87
N MET A 195 -3.98 24.29 -6.36
CA MET A 195 -3.64 24.62 -4.98
C MET A 195 -3.98 26.09 -4.65
N TYR A 196 -4.03 26.98 -5.66
CA TYR A 196 -4.46 28.37 -5.48
C TYR A 196 -5.94 28.48 -5.07
N SER A 197 -6.81 27.60 -5.59
CA SER A 197 -8.22 27.56 -5.20
C SER A 197 -8.41 27.08 -3.75
N VAL A 198 -7.60 26.12 -3.30
CA VAL A 198 -7.58 25.62 -1.91
C VAL A 198 -7.14 26.72 -0.94
N ILE A 199 -6.19 27.55 -1.36
CA ILE A 199 -5.75 28.73 -0.60
C ILE A 199 -6.89 29.74 -0.46
N GLU A 200 -7.63 30.05 -1.52
CA GLU A 200 -8.73 31.03 -1.47
C GLU A 200 -9.84 30.61 -0.49
N ASP A 201 -10.28 29.35 -0.54
CA ASP A 201 -11.27 28.80 0.40
C ASP A 201 -10.77 28.86 1.86
N SER A 202 -9.49 28.56 2.08
CA SER A 202 -8.86 28.61 3.41
C SER A 202 -8.66 30.03 3.94
N THR A 203 -8.40 31.00 3.05
CA THR A 203 -8.08 32.39 3.44
C THR A 203 -9.27 33.18 3.97
N ASN A 204 -10.50 32.77 3.64
CA ASN A 204 -11.72 33.37 4.20
C ASN A 204 -11.92 33.01 5.68
N ILE A 205 -11.33 31.89 6.13
CA ILE A 205 -11.45 31.39 7.51
C ILE A 205 -10.33 31.95 8.41
N LEU A 206 -9.13 32.19 7.84
CA LEU A 206 -7.96 32.64 8.60
C LEU A 206 -8.03 34.15 8.90
N LYS A 207 -8.22 34.52 10.18
CA LYS A 207 -8.19 35.92 10.63
C LYS A 207 -6.77 36.51 10.73
N SER A 208 -5.72 35.69 10.73
CA SER A 208 -4.34 36.12 10.95
C SER A 208 -3.52 36.13 9.67
N ASN A 209 -2.90 37.27 9.37
CA ASN A 209 -2.03 37.46 8.20
C ASN A 209 -0.78 36.56 8.20
N ARG A 210 -0.30 36.14 9.37
CA ARG A 210 0.85 35.23 9.48
C ARG A 210 0.52 33.83 8.98
N PHE A 211 -0.64 33.31 9.37
CA PHE A 211 -1.10 32.00 8.91
C PHE A 211 -1.37 31.99 7.40
N LYS A 212 -1.96 33.06 6.85
CA LYS A 212 -2.14 33.18 5.40
C LYS A 212 -0.82 33.10 4.63
N LYS A 213 0.21 33.79 5.12
CA LYS A 213 1.54 33.76 4.49
C LYS A 213 2.15 32.36 4.56
N LEU A 214 2.04 31.68 5.70
CA LEU A 214 2.54 30.32 5.85
C LEU A 214 1.82 29.33 4.92
N THR A 215 0.49 29.31 4.94
CA THR A 215 -0.32 28.44 4.07
C THR A 215 0.01 28.68 2.60
N LYS A 216 0.14 29.94 2.17
CA LYS A 216 0.53 30.26 0.79
C LYS A 216 1.90 29.70 0.42
N SER A 217 2.89 29.78 1.33
CA SER A 217 4.22 29.21 1.10
C SER A 217 4.21 27.69 1.03
N ILE A 218 3.44 27.02 1.90
CA ILE A 218 3.31 25.55 1.87
C ILE A 218 2.63 25.10 0.57
N CYS A 219 1.53 25.75 0.21
CA CYS A 219 0.81 25.47 -1.03
C CYS A 219 1.67 25.68 -2.27
N GLY A 220 2.44 26.78 -2.33
CA GLY A 220 3.40 27.00 -3.42
C GLY A 220 4.41 25.87 -3.54
N LEU A 221 4.95 25.37 -2.42
CA LEU A 221 5.88 24.24 -2.43
C LEU A 221 5.22 22.94 -2.91
N ILE A 222 3.96 22.69 -2.56
CA ILE A 222 3.28 21.48 -3.02
C ILE A 222 3.03 21.54 -4.54
N ASP A 223 2.64 22.71 -5.04
CA ASP A 223 2.36 22.97 -6.46
C ASP A 223 3.64 22.92 -7.30
N ASP A 224 4.71 23.59 -6.85
CA ASP A 224 5.99 23.72 -7.56
C ASP A 224 6.63 22.36 -7.90
N TYR A 225 6.41 21.35 -7.05
CA TYR A 225 6.98 20.02 -7.26
C TYR A 225 5.94 19.00 -7.76
N GLY A 226 4.67 19.38 -7.95
CA GLY A 226 3.59 18.48 -8.37
C GLY A 226 3.48 17.22 -7.48
N MET A 227 3.89 17.32 -6.21
CA MET A 227 4.44 16.19 -5.46
C MET A 227 3.40 15.20 -4.94
N VAL A 228 2.14 15.60 -4.81
CA VAL A 228 1.13 14.77 -4.11
C VAL A 228 -0.20 14.83 -4.80
N ARG A 229 -0.46 13.81 -5.62
CA ARG A 229 -1.80 13.48 -6.09
C ARG A 229 -2.33 12.30 -5.29
N PHE A 230 -3.61 12.37 -4.93
CA PHE A 230 -4.32 11.25 -4.32
C PHE A 230 -5.16 10.54 -5.38
N LEU A 231 -5.07 9.21 -5.41
CA LEU A 231 -5.97 8.38 -6.19
C LEU A 231 -7.18 8.00 -5.34
N PRO A 232 -8.42 8.15 -5.84
CA PRO A 232 -9.59 7.70 -5.13
C PRO A 232 -9.65 6.17 -5.12
N PHE A 233 -9.96 5.59 -3.97
CA PHE A 233 -10.15 4.15 -3.77
C PHE A 233 -11.53 3.89 -3.17
N ASP A 234 -12.41 3.34 -4.02
CA ASP A 234 -13.72 2.83 -3.65
C ASP A 234 -13.70 1.30 -3.73
N ARG A 235 -13.82 0.63 -2.59
CA ARG A 235 -13.78 -0.84 -2.50
C ARG A 235 -14.97 -1.52 -3.20
N SER A 236 -16.01 -0.77 -3.55
CA SER A 236 -17.21 -1.28 -4.23
C SER A 236 -17.11 -1.15 -5.75
N ASP A 237 -16.05 -0.51 -6.25
CA ASP A 237 -15.84 -0.19 -7.66
C ASP A 237 -14.54 -0.82 -8.16
N ASP A 238 -14.67 -1.88 -8.95
CA ASP A 238 -13.53 -2.61 -9.52
C ASP A 238 -12.67 -1.73 -10.43
N GLU A 239 -13.24 -0.72 -11.08
CA GLU A 239 -12.48 0.20 -11.94
C GLU A 239 -11.55 1.07 -11.08
N SER A 240 -12.04 1.57 -9.95
CA SER A 240 -11.23 2.33 -8.97
C SER A 240 -10.06 1.50 -8.43
N ILE A 241 -10.32 0.24 -8.07
CA ILE A 241 -9.27 -0.67 -7.57
C ILE A 241 -8.22 -0.91 -8.66
N ASN A 242 -8.66 -1.20 -9.88
CA ASN A 242 -7.78 -1.47 -11.02
C ASN A 242 -6.93 -0.24 -11.39
N ILE A 243 -7.48 0.98 -11.35
CA ILE A 243 -6.70 2.21 -11.58
C ILE A 243 -5.57 2.33 -10.56
N VAL A 244 -5.86 2.12 -9.27
CA VAL A 244 -4.82 2.19 -8.23
C VAL A 244 -3.75 1.11 -8.46
N LEU A 245 -4.16 -0.12 -8.75
CA LEU A 245 -3.24 -1.21 -9.06
C LEU A 245 -2.36 -0.89 -10.28
N GLN A 246 -2.92 -0.36 -11.36
CA GLN A 246 -2.16 0.03 -12.56
C GLN A 246 -1.11 1.12 -12.27
N HIS A 247 -1.46 2.12 -11.45
CA HIS A 247 -0.50 3.14 -11.03
C HIS A 247 0.65 2.57 -10.20
N ILE A 248 0.35 1.62 -9.32
CA ILE A 248 1.37 0.93 -8.52
C ILE A 248 2.25 0.06 -9.43
N ASP A 249 1.64 -0.76 -10.28
CA ASP A 249 2.33 -1.64 -11.22
C ASP A 249 3.27 -0.85 -12.14
N PHE A 250 2.83 0.29 -12.67
CA PHE A 250 3.69 1.18 -13.44
C PHE A 250 4.87 1.71 -12.62
N THR A 251 4.64 2.04 -11.35
CA THR A 251 5.68 2.58 -10.46
C THR A 251 6.75 1.55 -10.11
N ILE A 252 6.35 0.29 -9.87
CA ILE A 252 7.28 -0.82 -9.60
C ILE A 252 7.72 -1.54 -10.87
N GLN A 253 7.25 -1.11 -12.04
CA GLN A 253 7.49 -1.76 -13.34
C GLN A 253 7.11 -3.25 -13.32
N TYR A 254 5.98 -3.56 -12.69
CA TYR A 254 5.43 -4.91 -12.68
C TYR A 254 4.96 -5.29 -14.08
N GLY A 255 5.38 -6.46 -14.55
CA GLY A 255 4.95 -6.98 -15.86
C GLY A 255 5.76 -6.54 -17.07
N GLU A 256 6.73 -5.63 -16.93
CA GLU A 256 7.68 -5.29 -18.02
C GLU A 256 8.64 -6.45 -18.32
N ASP A 257 8.97 -7.24 -17.29
CA ASP A 257 9.89 -8.38 -17.35
C ASP A 257 9.15 -9.73 -17.52
N LEU A 258 7.82 -9.72 -17.64
CA LEU A 258 7.05 -10.95 -17.90
C LEU A 258 7.36 -11.44 -19.32
N GLU A 259 8.24 -12.44 -19.42
CA GLU A 259 8.42 -13.18 -20.65
C GLU A 259 7.06 -13.71 -21.13
N PHE A 260 6.82 -13.62 -22.44
CA PHE A 260 5.64 -14.18 -23.07
C PHE A 260 5.62 -15.69 -22.78
N LYS A 261 4.83 -16.13 -21.81
CA LYS A 261 4.61 -17.56 -21.60
C LYS A 261 3.86 -18.04 -22.84
N GLU A 262 4.54 -18.76 -23.73
CA GLU A 262 3.88 -19.42 -24.85
C GLU A 262 2.70 -20.20 -24.27
N PRO A 263 1.49 -20.04 -24.86
CA PRO A 263 0.35 -20.82 -24.40
C PRO A 263 0.76 -22.29 -24.47
N LYS A 264 0.73 -22.97 -23.32
CA LYS A 264 1.02 -24.41 -23.27
C LYS A 264 0.15 -25.07 -24.33
N GLU A 265 0.76 -25.57 -25.40
CA GLU A 265 0.03 -26.45 -26.31
C GLU A 265 -0.51 -27.58 -25.43
N CYS A 266 -1.84 -27.71 -25.34
CA CYS A 266 -2.43 -28.90 -24.76
C CYS A 266 -1.96 -30.09 -25.61
N GLU A 267 -0.93 -30.80 -25.15
CA GLU A 267 -0.46 -32.05 -25.77
C GLU A 267 -1.50 -33.18 -25.69
N GLU A 268 -2.67 -32.95 -25.11
CA GLU A 268 -3.70 -33.98 -24.93
C GLU A 268 -4.60 -34.23 -26.16
N ASP A 269 -4.62 -33.36 -27.19
CA ASP A 269 -5.55 -33.55 -28.33
C ASP A 269 -4.90 -33.95 -29.67
N LYS A 270 -3.56 -33.95 -29.79
CA LYS A 270 -2.92 -34.36 -31.06
C LYS A 270 -2.74 -35.87 -31.20
N SER A 271 -2.70 -36.64 -30.12
CA SER A 271 -2.55 -38.11 -30.19
C SER A 271 -3.86 -38.84 -30.47
N ALA A 272 -5.01 -38.26 -30.12
CA ALA A 272 -6.31 -38.89 -30.34
C ALA A 272 -6.79 -38.76 -31.80
N LEU A 273 -6.51 -37.65 -32.47
CA LEU A 273 -6.99 -37.38 -33.83
C LEU A 273 -6.17 -38.06 -34.94
N VAL A 274 -4.90 -38.42 -34.69
CA VAL A 274 -4.06 -39.09 -35.71
C VAL A 274 -4.29 -40.61 -35.73
N GLY A 275 -4.72 -41.19 -34.60
CA GLY A 275 -5.00 -42.64 -34.50
C GLY A 275 -6.27 -43.07 -35.23
N GLU A 276 -7.33 -42.26 -35.23
CA GLU A 276 -8.61 -42.60 -35.86
C GLU A 276 -8.61 -42.39 -37.39
N TYR A 277 -7.73 -41.54 -37.92
CA TYR A 277 -7.73 -41.22 -39.37
C TYR A 277 -7.04 -42.29 -40.25
N PHE A 278 -6.26 -43.20 -39.66
CA PHE A 278 -5.46 -44.20 -40.40
C PHE A 278 -5.92 -45.65 -40.23
N GLN A 279 -6.99 -45.93 -39.47
CA GLN A 279 -7.47 -47.31 -39.25
C GLN A 279 -8.54 -47.81 -40.24
N ASP A 280 -9.12 -46.95 -41.09
CA ASP A 280 -10.26 -47.34 -41.95
C ASP A 280 -9.93 -47.49 -43.46
N ARG A 281 -8.69 -47.79 -43.85
CA ARG A 281 -8.36 -48.05 -45.27
C ARG A 281 -7.37 -49.19 -45.54
N VAL A 282 -7.54 -50.32 -44.89
CA VAL A 282 -7.02 -51.60 -45.41
C VAL A 282 -8.04 -52.69 -45.12
N ASP A 283 -9.01 -52.85 -46.02
CA ASP A 283 -9.70 -54.12 -46.32
C ASP A 283 -10.58 -53.93 -47.56
N GLU A 284 -9.99 -54.11 -48.75
CA GLU A 284 -10.58 -54.70 -49.97
C GLU A 284 -9.48 -54.94 -51.02
#